data_AF-A0A9P5GHL7-F1
#
_entry.id   AF-A0A9P5GHL7-F1
#
_cell.length_a   1.000
_cell.length_b   1.000
_cell.length_c   1.000
_cell.angle_alpha   90.00
_cell.angle_beta   90.00
_cell.angle_gamma   90.00
#
_symmetry.space_group_name_H-M   'P 1'
#
loop_
_entity.id
_entity.type
_entity.pdbx_description
1 polymer ?
#
loop_
_entity_poly.entity_id
_entity_poly.type
_entity_poly.pdbx_seq_one_letter_code
_entity_poly.pdbx_strand_id
1 'polypeptide(L)'
;MAIKAPPASAENAVFTDFIRVIDQITRLERLRFCSGTIEQASSYGPMQDIQSQTESARNSMMRLSKSIHFSSEEDQHGFELVVWMYYHATLIYSHQALSDDATAGDDVHKSRDEILRYVQFLSETRDGMFAQDLVWPLFMAGTELRGHPTGHGVIRECFGNVMRISRTLDRARVLSFVETWWNDPGTHTSWIDMARKQSQSSQCDILIV
;
A
#
# COMPACT_ATOMS: atom_id res chain seq x y z
N MET A 1 -14.95 -36.10 19.93
CA MET A 1 -14.44 -35.37 18.75
C MET A 1 -14.16 -33.95 19.22
N ALA A 2 -12.90 -33.61 19.50
CA ALA A 2 -12.55 -32.34 20.12
C ALA A 2 -12.43 -31.24 19.05
N ILE A 3 -13.31 -30.24 19.12
CA ILE A 3 -13.25 -29.05 18.27
C ILE A 3 -12.07 -28.23 18.77
N LYS A 4 -11.00 -28.18 17.97
CA LYS A 4 -9.84 -27.34 18.24
C LYS A 4 -10.27 -25.89 18.04
N ALA A 5 -10.30 -25.11 19.11
CA ALA A 5 -10.56 -23.68 19.02
C ALA A 5 -9.51 -23.00 18.12
N PRO A 6 -9.87 -21.96 17.36
CA PRO A 6 -8.91 -21.20 16.57
C PRO A 6 -7.86 -20.57 17.51
N PRO A 7 -6.59 -20.48 17.12
CA PRO A 7 -5.60 -19.79 17.93
C PRO A 7 -6.01 -18.33 18.10
N ALA A 8 -6.44 -17.99 19.32
CA ALA A 8 -6.66 -16.63 19.75
C ALA A 8 -5.31 -16.02 20.12
N SER A 9 -4.61 -15.43 19.15
CA SER A 9 -3.69 -14.33 19.44
C SER A 9 -3.71 -13.33 18.28
N ALA A 10 -4.41 -12.22 18.49
CA ALA A 10 -4.36 -11.04 17.61
C ALA A 10 -2.95 -10.42 17.53
N GLU A 11 -2.01 -10.91 18.33
CA GLU A 11 -0.60 -10.48 18.34
C GLU A 11 0.23 -11.00 17.15
N ASN A 12 -0.28 -11.93 16.33
CA ASN A 12 0.46 -12.55 15.22
C ASN A 12 -0.26 -12.45 13.86
N ALA A 13 -1.11 -11.45 13.64
CA ALA A 13 -1.70 -11.26 12.33
C ALA A 13 -0.60 -10.85 11.31
N VAL A 14 -0.57 -11.54 10.17
CA VAL A 14 0.39 -11.26 9.09
C VAL A 14 0.26 -9.79 8.66
N PHE A 15 1.40 -9.14 8.37
CA PHE A 15 1.50 -7.72 8.00
C PHE A 15 1.15 -6.70 9.10
N THR A 16 0.86 -7.10 10.34
CA THR A 16 0.56 -6.16 11.44
C THR A 16 1.61 -5.07 11.61
N ASP A 17 2.90 -5.42 11.49
CA ASP A 17 3.97 -4.42 11.63
C ASP A 17 3.94 -3.37 10.51
N PHE A 18 3.61 -3.75 9.27
CA PHE A 18 3.37 -2.78 8.21
C PHE A 18 2.17 -1.90 8.51
N ILE A 19 1.07 -2.47 9.00
CA ILE A 19 -0.13 -1.69 9.36
C ILE A 19 0.19 -0.68 10.46
N ARG A 20 1.00 -1.03 11.46
CA ARG A 20 1.45 -0.11 12.51
C ARG A 20 2.25 1.06 11.94
N VAL A 21 3.15 0.79 10.98
CA VAL A 21 3.93 1.85 10.32
C VAL A 21 3.01 2.75 9.48
N ILE A 22 2.06 2.17 8.73
CA ILE A 22 1.09 2.92 7.93
C ILE A 22 0.21 3.82 8.83
N ASP A 23 -0.28 3.30 9.95
CA ASP A 23 -1.03 4.09 10.94
C ASP A 23 -0.19 5.25 11.49
N GLN A 24 1.08 5.00 11.81
CA GLN A 24 1.99 6.05 12.27
C GLN A 24 2.18 7.15 11.21
N ILE A 25 2.40 6.77 9.95
CA ILE A 25 2.51 7.73 8.82
C ILE A 25 1.22 8.55 8.71
N THR A 26 0.07 7.88 8.75
CA THR A 26 -1.25 8.52 8.64
C THR A 26 -1.49 9.53 9.77
N ARG A 27 -1.13 9.17 11.00
CA ARG A 27 -1.23 10.06 12.16
C ARG A 27 -0.32 11.28 12.03
N LEU A 28 0.91 11.08 11.57
CA LEU A 28 1.87 12.17 11.35
C LEU A 28 1.40 13.13 10.25
N GLU A 29 0.87 12.61 9.14
CA GLU A 29 0.27 13.40 8.06
C GLU A 29 -0.88 14.27 8.58
N ARG A 30 -1.82 13.67 9.33
CA ARG A 30 -2.98 14.38 9.90
C ARG A 30 -2.56 15.46 10.88
N LEU A 31 -1.57 15.19 11.73
CA LEU A 31 -1.05 16.18 12.69
C LEU A 31 -0.41 17.38 11.97
N ARG A 32 0.36 17.12 10.91
CA ARG A 32 0.95 18.19 10.08
C ARG A 32 -0.13 19.04 9.43
N PHE A 33 -1.16 18.40 8.85
CA PHE A 33 -2.27 19.10 8.23
C PHE A 33 -3.05 19.99 9.22
N CYS A 34 -3.40 19.47 10.40
CA CYS A 34 -4.19 20.22 11.40
C CYS A 34 -3.42 21.38 12.05
N SER A 35 -2.11 21.25 12.22
CA SER A 35 -1.32 22.22 13.02
C SER A 35 -0.97 23.49 12.26
N GLY A 36 -1.16 23.53 10.93
CA GLY A 36 -0.97 24.72 10.09
C GLY A 36 0.42 25.39 10.14
N THR A 37 1.36 24.81 10.88
CA THR A 37 2.66 25.41 11.24
C THR A 37 3.75 24.44 10.86
N ILE A 38 4.50 24.79 9.83
CA ILE A 38 5.62 24.03 9.25
C ILE A 38 6.83 24.00 10.23
N GLU A 39 6.80 24.77 11.33
CA GLU A 39 8.01 25.11 12.09
C GLU A 39 8.29 24.29 13.37
N GLN A 40 7.50 23.27 13.72
CA GLN A 40 7.82 22.40 14.87
C GLN A 40 8.14 20.93 14.54
N ALA A 41 8.12 20.55 13.26
CA ALA A 41 8.65 19.26 12.83
C ALA A 41 10.10 19.36 12.32
N SER A 42 10.84 20.39 12.73
CA SER A 42 12.25 20.51 12.40
C SER A 42 13.07 19.41 13.07
N SER A 43 13.96 18.83 12.26
CA SER A 43 15.10 17.99 12.64
C SER A 43 14.89 16.47 12.58
N TYR A 44 14.88 15.91 11.36
CA TYR A 44 15.49 14.60 11.01
C TYR A 44 15.07 13.31 11.76
N GLY A 45 14.13 13.34 12.70
CA GLY A 45 13.72 12.16 13.48
C GLY A 45 12.64 11.28 12.81
N PRO A 46 11.52 11.82 12.31
CA PRO A 46 10.37 10.97 11.95
C PRO A 46 10.61 10.08 10.72
N MET A 47 11.28 10.58 9.69
CA MET A 47 11.40 9.85 8.41
C MET A 47 12.45 8.74 8.46
N GLN A 48 13.59 8.97 9.13
CA GLN A 48 14.59 7.93 9.40
C GLN A 48 14.02 6.85 10.33
N ASP A 49 13.18 7.23 11.29
CA ASP A 49 12.47 6.28 12.13
C ASP A 49 11.47 5.45 11.31
N ILE A 50 10.66 6.07 10.45
CA ILE A 50 9.70 5.34 9.59
C ILE A 50 10.41 4.38 8.63
N GLN A 51 11.51 4.80 8.00
CA GLN A 51 12.26 3.92 7.10
C GLN A 51 12.85 2.72 7.86
N SER A 52 13.44 2.95 9.03
CA SER A 52 13.98 1.89 9.89
C SER A 52 12.89 0.93 10.39
N GLN A 53 11.73 1.45 10.73
CA GLN A 53 10.57 0.62 11.12
C GLN A 53 10.02 -0.18 9.94
N THR A 54 9.95 0.41 8.74
CA THR A 54 9.52 -0.27 7.51
C THR A 54 10.46 -1.42 7.16
N GLU A 55 11.76 -1.18 7.29
CA GLU A 55 12.82 -2.18 7.13
C GLU A 55 12.71 -3.30 8.18
N SER A 56 12.45 -2.95 9.44
CA SER A 56 12.22 -3.91 10.52
C SER A 56 10.97 -4.78 10.28
N ALA A 57 9.87 -4.17 9.84
CA ALA A 57 8.63 -4.86 9.49
C ALA A 57 8.87 -5.87 8.35
N ARG A 58 9.60 -5.47 7.30
CA ARG A 58 10.01 -6.37 6.22
C ARG A 58 10.84 -7.53 6.74
N ASN A 59 11.89 -7.26 7.51
CA ASN A 59 12.80 -8.29 8.02
C ASN A 59 12.10 -9.29 8.95
N SER A 60 11.13 -8.81 9.74
CA SER A 60 10.31 -9.67 10.60
C SER A 60 9.40 -10.58 9.78
N MET A 61 8.75 -10.06 8.74
CA MET A 61 7.91 -10.84 7.83
C MET A 61 8.71 -11.83 6.97
N MET A 62 9.90 -11.46 6.50
CA MET A 62 10.82 -12.39 5.82
C MET A 62 11.36 -13.48 6.75
N ARG A 63 11.39 -13.25 8.06
CA ARG A 63 11.69 -14.30 9.04
C ARG A 63 10.49 -15.19 9.27
N LEU A 64 9.29 -14.60 9.30
CA LEU A 64 8.03 -15.32 9.41
C LEU A 64 7.82 -16.26 8.22
N SER A 65 8.17 -15.86 6.99
CA SER A 65 8.09 -16.73 5.79
C SER A 65 8.86 -18.04 5.98
N LYS A 66 10.00 -18.00 6.67
CA LYS A 66 10.81 -19.19 6.95
C LYS A 66 10.22 -20.10 8.04
N SER A 67 9.24 -19.62 8.79
CA SER A 67 8.63 -20.33 9.91
C SER A 67 7.22 -20.85 9.63
N ILE A 68 6.53 -20.26 8.63
CA ILE A 68 5.23 -20.74 8.16
C ILE A 68 5.45 -22.00 7.31
N HIS A 69 4.58 -22.99 7.48
CA HIS A 69 4.56 -24.16 6.61
C HIS A 69 3.70 -23.85 5.37
N PHE A 70 4.35 -23.52 4.26
CA PHE A 70 3.69 -23.35 2.96
C PHE A 70 3.40 -24.70 2.30
N SER A 71 2.44 -24.74 1.37
CA SER A 71 2.11 -25.98 0.64
C SER A 71 3.13 -26.27 -0.47
N SER A 72 3.82 -25.24 -0.96
CA SER A 72 4.87 -25.32 -1.98
C SER A 72 5.94 -24.23 -1.78
N GLU A 73 7.08 -24.35 -2.47
CA GLU A 73 8.08 -23.27 -2.54
C GLU A 73 7.55 -22.05 -3.31
N GLU A 74 6.65 -22.27 -4.28
CA GLU A 74 6.00 -21.20 -5.04
C GLU A 74 5.10 -20.34 -4.13
N ASP A 75 4.38 -20.96 -3.20
CA ASP A 75 3.54 -20.28 -2.22
C ASP A 75 4.39 -19.41 -1.27
N GLN A 76 5.52 -19.95 -0.80
CA GLN A 76 6.46 -19.20 0.03
C GLN A 76 7.03 -18.01 -0.75
N HIS A 77 7.45 -18.24 -1.99
CA HIS A 77 7.98 -17.18 -2.83
C HIS A 77 6.92 -16.09 -3.10
N GLY A 78 5.68 -16.47 -3.38
CA GLY A 78 4.58 -15.53 -3.55
C GLY A 78 4.32 -14.70 -2.30
N PHE A 79 4.39 -15.31 -1.11
CA PHE A 79 4.30 -14.57 0.16
C PHE A 79 5.42 -13.54 0.29
N GLU A 80 6.66 -13.92 -0.01
CA GLU A 80 7.81 -13.02 0.05
C GLU A 80 7.69 -11.85 -0.93
N LEU A 81 7.15 -12.09 -2.13
CA LEU A 81 6.84 -11.01 -3.08
C LEU A 81 5.82 -10.02 -2.52
N VAL A 82 4.75 -10.50 -1.86
CA VAL A 82 3.77 -9.62 -1.21
C VAL A 82 4.44 -8.79 -0.10
N VAL A 83 5.33 -9.38 0.69
CA VAL A 83 6.11 -8.66 1.71
C VAL A 83 6.94 -7.52 1.09
N TRP A 84 7.59 -7.77 -0.04
CA TRP A 84 8.32 -6.73 -0.76
C TRP A 84 7.39 -5.65 -1.33
N MET A 85 6.22 -6.03 -1.85
CA MET A 85 5.23 -5.09 -2.33
C MET A 85 4.72 -4.16 -1.21
N TYR A 86 4.46 -4.69 -0.01
CA TYR A 86 4.10 -3.88 1.16
C TYR A 86 5.23 -2.94 1.60
N TYR A 87 6.48 -3.39 1.54
CA TYR A 87 7.64 -2.56 1.81
C TYR A 87 7.70 -1.36 0.85
N HIS A 88 7.66 -1.60 -0.46
CA HIS A 88 7.70 -0.53 -1.46
C HIS A 88 6.48 0.40 -1.38
N ALA A 89 5.29 -0.15 -1.15
CA ALA A 89 4.06 0.62 -0.97
C ALA A 89 4.15 1.56 0.24
N THR A 90 4.75 1.09 1.33
CA THR A 90 4.97 1.90 2.54
C THR A 90 6.00 3.00 2.29
N LEU A 91 7.06 2.74 1.52
CA LEU A 91 8.02 3.77 1.12
C LEU A 91 7.35 4.88 0.29
N ILE A 92 6.56 4.49 -0.73
CA ILE A 92 5.78 5.44 -1.54
C ILE A 92 4.88 6.28 -0.64
N TYR A 93 4.10 5.63 0.25
CA TYR A 93 3.19 6.33 1.13
C TYR A 93 3.91 7.31 2.07
N SER A 94 5.01 6.87 2.67
CA SER A 94 5.80 7.69 3.58
C SER A 94 6.30 8.96 2.91
N HIS A 95 6.74 8.87 1.66
CA HIS A 95 7.15 10.02 0.87
C HIS A 95 5.96 10.93 0.56
N GLN A 96 4.87 10.39 0.01
CA GLN A 96 3.70 11.17 -0.38
C GLN A 96 3.02 11.88 0.80
N ALA A 97 3.10 11.30 2.00
CA ALA A 97 2.44 11.81 3.19
C ALA A 97 3.34 12.75 4.03
N LEU A 98 4.66 12.59 3.99
CA LEU A 98 5.60 13.26 4.89
C LEU A 98 6.70 14.08 4.20
N SER A 99 6.88 13.99 2.88
CA SER A 99 7.82 14.86 2.17
C SER A 99 7.21 16.22 1.88
N ASP A 100 7.98 17.30 2.08
CA ASP A 100 7.58 18.66 1.71
C ASP A 100 7.80 18.94 0.21
N ASP A 101 8.56 18.06 -0.47
CA ASP A 101 8.84 18.17 -1.89
C ASP A 101 7.77 17.43 -2.70
N ALA A 102 7.08 18.16 -3.57
CA ALA A 102 6.04 17.63 -4.45
C ALA A 102 6.62 16.81 -5.62
N THR A 103 7.95 16.77 -5.76
CA THR A 103 8.62 15.94 -6.76
C THR A 103 8.82 14.52 -6.22
N ALA A 104 8.40 13.52 -7.00
CA ALA A 104 8.70 12.13 -6.69
C ALA A 104 10.20 11.92 -6.79
N GLY A 105 10.84 11.56 -5.67
CA GLY A 105 12.25 11.17 -5.69
C GLY A 105 12.46 9.88 -6.50
N ASP A 106 13.67 9.69 -7.04
CA ASP A 106 14.05 8.49 -7.81
C ASP A 106 13.70 7.18 -7.08
N ASP A 107 13.76 7.18 -5.75
CA ASP A 107 13.42 6.04 -4.89
C ASP A 107 11.93 5.66 -4.92
N VAL A 108 11.03 6.63 -5.12
CA VAL A 108 9.58 6.41 -5.24
C VAL A 108 9.27 5.75 -6.58
N HIS A 109 9.86 6.24 -7.67
CA HIS A 109 9.70 5.64 -9.00
C HIS A 109 10.26 4.22 -9.05
N LYS A 110 11.44 4.00 -8.45
CA LYS A 110 12.00 2.66 -8.30
C LYS A 110 11.07 1.73 -7.52
N SER A 111 10.50 2.21 -6.40
CA SER A 111 9.58 1.41 -5.59
C SER A 111 8.29 1.06 -6.34
N ARG A 112 7.74 1.99 -7.13
CA ARG A 112 6.60 1.73 -8.02
C ARG A 112 6.95 0.63 -9.02
N ASP A 113 8.10 0.72 -9.68
CA ASP A 113 8.49 -0.22 -10.73
C ASP A 113 8.72 -1.63 -10.18
N GLU A 114 9.27 -1.75 -8.96
CA GLU A 114 9.38 -3.04 -8.27
C GLU A 114 8.00 -3.64 -7.95
N ILE A 115 7.01 -2.86 -7.51
CA ILE A 115 5.63 -3.35 -7.30
C ILE A 115 5.03 -3.87 -8.61
N LEU A 116 5.18 -3.12 -9.70
CA LEU A 116 4.68 -3.53 -11.01
C LEU A 116 5.37 -4.80 -11.53
N ARG A 117 6.66 -4.96 -11.25
CA ARG A 117 7.41 -6.17 -11.57
C ARG A 117 6.91 -7.36 -10.74
N TYR A 118 6.77 -7.23 -9.43
CA TYR A 118 6.35 -8.34 -8.56
C TYR A 118 4.92 -8.80 -8.83
N VAL A 119 4.00 -7.89 -9.15
CA VAL A 119 2.63 -8.28 -9.48
C VAL A 119 2.52 -9.06 -10.79
N GLN A 120 3.42 -8.85 -11.75
CA GLN A 120 3.48 -9.66 -12.96
C GLN A 120 3.82 -11.12 -12.62
N PHE A 121 4.85 -11.34 -11.78
CA PHE A 121 5.20 -12.68 -11.29
C PHE A 121 4.05 -13.35 -10.50
N LEU A 122 3.33 -12.58 -9.68
CA LEU A 122 2.17 -13.09 -8.93
C LEU A 122 0.95 -13.38 -9.81
N SER A 123 0.81 -12.69 -10.93
CA SER A 123 -0.30 -12.91 -11.87
C SER A 123 -0.08 -14.16 -12.73
N GLU A 124 1.18 -14.57 -12.92
CA GLU A 124 1.56 -15.82 -13.59
C GLU A 124 1.32 -17.05 -12.71
N THR A 125 1.34 -16.89 -11.39
CA THR A 125 1.06 -17.96 -10.42
C THR A 125 -0.45 -18.20 -10.29
N ARG A 126 -0.87 -19.43 -10.59
CA ARG A 126 -2.27 -19.75 -10.98
C ARG A 126 -3.32 -19.69 -9.87
N ASP A 127 -2.92 -19.60 -8.62
CA ASP A 127 -3.83 -19.92 -7.51
C ASP A 127 -4.50 -18.70 -6.88
N GLY A 128 -4.10 -17.48 -7.26
CA GLY A 128 -4.76 -16.25 -6.79
C GLY A 128 -4.73 -16.07 -5.27
N MET A 129 -3.91 -16.85 -4.57
CA MET A 129 -3.89 -16.98 -3.11
C MET A 129 -3.69 -15.65 -2.41
N PHE A 130 -2.89 -14.75 -3.00
CA PHE A 130 -2.55 -13.45 -2.44
C PHE A 130 -3.40 -12.29 -2.97
N ALA A 131 -4.42 -12.55 -3.81
CA ALA A 131 -5.16 -11.49 -4.50
C ALA A 131 -5.76 -10.42 -3.56
N GLN A 132 -6.15 -10.82 -2.35
CA GLN A 132 -6.70 -9.89 -1.34
C GLN A 132 -5.64 -8.91 -0.82
N ASP A 133 -4.40 -9.35 -0.70
CA ASP A 133 -3.28 -8.57 -0.13
C ASP A 133 -2.66 -7.60 -1.16
N LEU A 134 -3.05 -7.71 -2.44
CA LEU A 134 -2.51 -6.85 -3.51
C LEU A 134 -3.18 -5.47 -3.59
N VAL A 135 -4.33 -5.27 -2.96
CA VAL A 135 -5.11 -4.04 -3.11
C VAL A 135 -4.31 -2.80 -2.68
N TRP A 136 -3.68 -2.85 -1.51
CA TRP A 136 -2.91 -1.72 -0.98
C TRP A 136 -1.66 -1.41 -1.81
N PRO A 137 -0.78 -2.39 -2.13
CA PRO A 137 0.36 -2.12 -3.00
C PRO A 137 -0.01 -1.61 -4.39
N LEU A 138 -1.07 -2.16 -5.01
CA LEU A 138 -1.54 -1.69 -6.32
C LEU A 138 -2.09 -0.28 -6.26
N PHE A 139 -2.80 0.07 -5.19
CA PHE A 139 -3.27 1.43 -4.96
C PHE A 139 -2.08 2.40 -4.88
N MET A 140 -1.07 2.11 -4.06
CA MET A 140 0.13 2.96 -3.92
C MET A 140 0.87 3.12 -5.25
N ALA A 141 1.18 2.03 -5.96
CA ALA A 141 1.82 2.12 -7.27
C ALA A 141 0.95 2.88 -8.29
N GLY A 142 -0.37 2.71 -8.23
CA GLY A 142 -1.34 3.44 -9.05
C GLY A 142 -1.27 4.95 -8.86
N THR A 143 -1.16 5.44 -7.63
CA THR A 143 -1.07 6.89 -7.36
C THR A 143 0.15 7.56 -8.02
N GLU A 144 1.23 6.80 -8.25
CA GLU A 144 2.48 7.24 -8.88
C GLU A 144 2.48 7.15 -10.42
N LEU A 145 1.36 6.77 -11.04
CA LEU A 145 1.23 6.61 -12.49
C LEU A 145 0.49 7.77 -13.17
N ARG A 146 0.26 8.87 -12.47
CA ARG A 146 -0.22 10.10 -13.12
C ARG A 146 0.77 10.51 -14.22
N GLY A 147 0.26 10.81 -15.43
CA GLY A 147 1.10 11.11 -16.59
C GLY A 147 1.78 9.91 -17.28
N HIS A 148 1.51 8.67 -16.84
CA HIS A 148 2.11 7.44 -17.39
C HIS A 148 1.05 6.47 -17.94
N PRO A 149 0.49 6.70 -19.14
CA PRO A 149 -0.66 5.94 -19.67
C PRO A 149 -0.42 4.43 -19.77
N THR A 150 0.80 4.01 -20.10
CA THR A 150 1.15 2.58 -20.20
C THR A 150 0.99 1.86 -18.86
N GLY A 151 1.35 2.52 -17.75
CA GLY A 151 1.20 1.95 -16.41
C GLY A 151 -0.27 1.85 -15.96
N HIS A 152 -1.16 2.70 -16.49
CA HIS A 152 -2.60 2.62 -16.20
C HIS A 152 -3.19 1.28 -16.64
N GLY A 153 -2.77 0.78 -17.80
CA GLY A 153 -3.20 -0.52 -18.32
C GLY A 153 -2.85 -1.66 -17.38
N VAL A 154 -1.61 -1.67 -16.88
CA VAL A 154 -1.11 -2.69 -15.94
C VAL A 154 -1.92 -2.67 -14.64
N ILE A 155 -2.13 -1.49 -14.04
CA ILE A 155 -2.91 -1.37 -12.80
C ILE A 155 -4.36 -1.85 -12.99
N ARG A 156 -5.02 -1.47 -14.10
CA ARG A 156 -6.39 -1.94 -14.40
C ARG A 156 -6.45 -3.46 -14.54
N GLU A 157 -5.50 -4.05 -15.24
CA GLU A 157 -5.41 -5.49 -15.41
C GLU A 157 -5.22 -6.21 -14.07
N CYS A 158 -4.29 -5.73 -13.24
CA CYS A 158 -4.04 -6.29 -11.92
C CYS A 158 -5.27 -6.18 -11.01
N PHE A 159 -5.93 -5.02 -10.94
CA PHE A 159 -7.18 -4.86 -10.19
C PHE A 159 -8.31 -5.74 -10.75
N GLY A 160 -8.39 -5.91 -12.07
CA GLY A 160 -9.31 -6.84 -12.72
C GLY A 160 -9.10 -8.27 -12.26
N ASN A 161 -7.84 -8.72 -12.22
CA ASN A 161 -7.46 -10.04 -11.71
C ASN A 161 -7.81 -10.20 -10.23
N VAL A 162 -7.50 -9.19 -9.40
CA VAL A 162 -7.90 -9.18 -7.99
C VAL A 162 -9.42 -9.30 -7.88
N MET A 163 -10.20 -8.45 -8.56
CA MET A 163 -11.67 -8.48 -8.50
C MET A 163 -12.29 -9.81 -8.94
N ARG A 164 -11.67 -10.48 -9.92
CA ARG A 164 -12.10 -11.81 -10.40
C ARG A 164 -11.99 -12.87 -9.30
N ILE A 165 -10.96 -12.77 -8.44
CA ILE A 165 -10.67 -13.73 -7.38
C ILE A 165 -11.30 -13.31 -6.05
N SER A 166 -11.43 -12.00 -5.84
CA SER A 166 -11.57 -11.32 -4.56
C SER A 166 -12.66 -10.24 -4.71
N ARG A 167 -13.92 -10.60 -4.37
CA ARG A 167 -15.16 -9.77 -4.38
C ARG A 167 -15.05 -8.32 -4.89
N THR A 168 -15.77 -7.97 -5.95
CA THR A 168 -15.60 -6.74 -6.73
C THR A 168 -15.79 -5.40 -6.00
N LEU A 169 -16.71 -5.27 -5.04
CA LEU A 169 -17.30 -3.96 -4.69
C LEU A 169 -16.29 -2.93 -4.16
N ASP A 170 -15.50 -3.28 -3.15
CA ASP A 170 -14.54 -2.33 -2.56
C ASP A 170 -13.36 -2.05 -3.49
N ARG A 171 -12.91 -3.07 -4.24
CA ARG A 171 -11.73 -2.97 -5.12
C ARG A 171 -12.03 -2.15 -6.37
N ALA A 172 -13.27 -2.21 -6.87
CA ALA A 172 -13.73 -1.33 -7.96
C ALA A 172 -13.74 0.15 -7.55
N ARG A 173 -14.11 0.45 -6.30
CA ARG A 173 -14.04 1.82 -5.76
C ARG A 173 -12.60 2.32 -5.67
N VAL A 174 -11.69 1.48 -5.19
CA VAL A 174 -10.25 1.82 -5.13
C VAL A 174 -9.70 2.10 -6.53
N LEU A 175 -10.00 1.25 -7.52
CA LEU A 175 -9.57 1.48 -8.90
C LEU A 175 -10.16 2.77 -9.47
N SER A 176 -11.46 3.01 -9.29
CA SER A 176 -12.15 4.22 -9.76
C SER A 176 -11.56 5.49 -9.14
N PHE A 177 -11.18 5.45 -7.86
CA PHE A 177 -10.48 6.55 -7.21
C PHE A 177 -9.14 6.85 -7.91
N VAL A 178 -8.34 5.82 -8.16
CA VAL A 178 -7.04 5.96 -8.84
C VAL A 178 -7.21 6.49 -10.27
N GLU A 179 -8.21 6.01 -11.00
CA GLU A 179 -8.52 6.51 -12.34
C GLU A 179 -8.96 7.98 -12.33
N THR A 180 -9.74 8.38 -11.32
CA THR A 180 -10.11 9.79 -11.12
C THR A 180 -8.86 10.63 -10.86
N TRP A 181 -7.96 10.15 -10.00
CA TRP A 181 -6.68 10.80 -9.74
C TRP A 181 -5.84 10.98 -11.01
N TRP A 182 -5.83 10.01 -11.93
CA TRP A 182 -5.09 10.14 -13.19
C TRP A 182 -5.69 11.16 -14.15
N ASN A 183 -7.02 11.25 -14.21
CA ASN A 183 -7.74 12.01 -15.23
C ASN A 183 -8.07 13.46 -14.81
N ASP A 184 -7.84 13.82 -13.55
CA ASP A 184 -8.07 15.18 -13.03
C ASP A 184 -6.78 15.88 -12.58
N PRO A 185 -5.80 16.11 -13.49
CA PRO A 185 -4.57 16.80 -13.14
C PRO A 185 -4.83 18.29 -12.88
N GLY A 186 -4.30 18.81 -11.77
CA GLY A 186 -4.34 20.24 -11.44
C GLY A 186 -5.45 20.66 -10.47
N THR A 187 -6.47 19.82 -10.24
CA THR A 187 -7.55 20.11 -9.28
C THR A 187 -7.14 19.81 -7.83
N HIS A 188 -6.24 18.85 -7.65
CA HIS A 188 -5.77 18.36 -6.35
C HIS A 188 -4.24 18.35 -6.32
N THR A 189 -3.67 18.84 -5.23
CA THR A 189 -2.21 18.90 -5.03
C THR A 189 -1.61 17.52 -4.80
N SER A 190 -2.34 16.63 -4.12
CA SER A 190 -1.98 15.22 -3.89
C SER A 190 -3.24 14.34 -3.89
N TRP A 191 -3.07 13.03 -4.02
CA TRP A 191 -4.21 12.10 -3.93
C TRP A 191 -4.80 12.08 -2.51
N ILE A 192 -3.98 12.41 -1.49
CA ILE A 192 -4.41 12.56 -0.10
C ILE A 192 -5.37 13.76 0.02
N ASP A 193 -5.06 14.89 -0.62
CA ASP A 193 -5.97 16.03 -0.72
C ASP A 193 -7.28 15.66 -1.43
N MET A 194 -7.19 14.91 -2.54
CA MET A 194 -8.38 14.42 -3.25
C MET A 194 -9.26 13.53 -2.36
N ALA A 195 -8.67 12.58 -1.64
CA ALA A 195 -9.41 11.71 -0.74
C ALA A 195 -10.11 12.48 0.38
N ARG A 196 -9.44 13.50 0.93
CA ARG A 196 -10.01 14.34 2.00
C ARG A 196 -11.20 15.15 1.51
N LYS A 197 -11.13 15.74 0.31
CA LYS A 197 -12.27 16.48 -0.27
C LYS A 197 -13.44 15.57 -0.64
N GLN A 198 -13.13 14.37 -1.12
CA GLN A 198 -14.14 13.36 -1.44
C GLN A 198 -14.81 12.75 -0.21
N SER A 199 -14.15 12.68 0.96
CA SER A 199 -14.78 12.21 2.20
C SER A 199 -15.68 13.25 2.87
N GLN A 200 -15.42 14.54 2.63
CA GLN A 200 -16.28 15.64 3.10
C GLN A 200 -17.52 15.83 2.23
N SER A 201 -17.42 15.49 0.96
CA SER A 201 -18.56 15.40 0.05
C SER A 201 -19.24 14.06 0.32
N SER A 202 -20.53 14.00 0.65
CA SER A 202 -21.24 12.76 1.06
C SER A 202 -21.36 11.67 -0.03
N GLN A 203 -20.45 11.64 -1.01
CA GLN A 203 -20.52 10.86 -2.24
C GLN A 203 -19.50 9.69 -2.28
N CYS A 204 -18.51 9.65 -1.38
CA CYS A 204 -17.55 8.53 -1.31
C CYS A 204 -17.17 8.17 0.14
N ASP A 205 -17.74 7.07 0.65
CA ASP A 205 -17.23 6.36 1.83
C ASP A 205 -15.96 5.57 1.44
N ILE A 206 -14.87 6.27 1.15
CA ILE A 206 -13.53 5.66 1.20
C ILE A 206 -12.95 6.06 2.56
N LEU A 207 -13.16 5.19 3.54
CA LEU A 207 -12.43 5.21 4.79
C LEU A 207 -10.97 4.92 4.48
N ILE A 208 -10.18 5.97 4.30
CA ILE A 208 -8.74 5.89 4.53
C ILE A 208 -8.58 5.80 6.04
N VAL A 209 -8.35 4.58 6.53
CA VAL A 209 -7.98 4.32 7.92
C VAL A 209 -6.68 5.05 8.21
#